data_AF-A0A5R2N8A7-F1
#
_entry.id   AF-A0A5R2N8A7-F1
#
_cell.length_a   1.000
_cell.length_b   1.000
_cell.length_c   1.000
_cell.angle_alpha   90.00
_cell.angle_beta   90.00
_cell.angle_gamma   90.00
#
_symmetry.space_group_name_H-M   'P 1'
#
loop_
_entity.id
_entity.type
_entity.pdbx_description
1 polymer ?
#
loop_
_entity_poly.entity_id
_entity_poly.type
_entity_poly.pdbx_seq_one_letter_code
_entity_poly.pdbx_strand_id
1 'polypeptide(L)'
;RAWPAPALVPERGPAKPDFNFMPTVVLAEGGDPVTDGNAWEVYRGKSDGTRGDNITTEYGEYKANLEPGDYVIVARDGEAKVEQKIKIEAGQVYKPLFTLNAGTLVLHPRPSQDADVASGAAVVIAYPGADNPPTYYGDTKAVLPAGD
;
A
#
# COMPACT_ATOMS: atom_id res chain seq x y z
N ARG A 1 50.93 32.52 -25.62
CA ARG A 1 50.17 32.54 -24.35
C ARG A 1 49.23 31.34 -24.39
N ALA A 2 49.57 30.25 -23.69
CA ALA A 2 48.70 29.06 -23.66
C ALA A 2 47.52 29.35 -22.72
N TRP A 3 46.29 29.11 -23.18
CA TRP A 3 45.10 29.17 -22.34
C TRP A 3 45.13 27.95 -21.39
N PRO A 4 44.82 28.09 -20.10
CA PRO A 4 44.65 26.91 -19.26
C PRO A 4 43.44 26.13 -19.77
N ALA A 5 43.61 24.83 -19.96
CA ALA A 5 42.49 23.95 -20.25
C ALA A 5 41.45 24.05 -19.12
N PRO A 6 40.15 24.14 -19.43
CA PRO A 6 39.12 24.13 -18.40
C PRO A 6 39.25 22.82 -17.60
N ALA A 7 39.31 22.94 -16.28
CA ALA A 7 39.30 21.78 -15.39
C ALA A 7 38.04 20.95 -15.68
N LEU A 8 38.23 19.65 -15.90
CA LEU A 8 37.13 18.70 -15.99
C LEU A 8 36.29 18.85 -14.73
N VAL A 9 35.06 19.36 -14.87
CA VAL A 9 34.08 19.31 -13.78
C VAL A 9 33.92 17.82 -13.47
N PRO A 10 34.14 17.36 -12.22
CA PRO A 10 33.90 15.97 -11.89
C PRO A 10 32.45 15.68 -12.27
N GLU A 11 32.24 14.69 -13.15
CA GLU A 11 30.88 14.22 -13.43
C GLU A 11 30.25 13.95 -12.08
N ARG A 12 29.16 14.68 -11.80
CA ARG A 12 28.32 14.41 -10.64
C ARG A 12 27.80 13.00 -10.92
N GLY A 13 28.46 11.99 -10.35
CA GLY A 13 28.07 10.59 -10.51
C GLY A 13 26.56 10.47 -10.25
N PRO A 14 25.88 9.50 -10.89
CA PRO A 14 24.42 9.42 -10.87
C PRO A 14 23.93 9.65 -9.44
N ALA A 15 23.12 10.70 -9.26
CA ALA A 15 22.65 11.10 -7.95
C ALA A 15 22.07 9.86 -7.27
N LYS A 16 22.60 9.51 -6.09
CA LYS A 16 22.02 8.42 -5.32
C LYS A 16 20.54 8.76 -5.14
N PRO A 17 19.62 7.83 -5.47
CA PRO A 17 18.21 8.08 -5.34
C PRO A 17 17.89 8.48 -3.90
N ASP A 18 17.06 9.51 -3.73
CA ASP A 18 16.73 10.08 -2.41
C ASP A 18 16.03 9.08 -1.49
N PHE A 19 15.44 8.02 -2.06
CA PHE A 19 14.74 6.95 -1.36
C PHE A 19 15.19 5.58 -1.88
N ASN A 20 15.37 4.63 -0.98
CA ASN A 20 15.71 3.25 -1.32
C ASN A 20 14.50 2.29 -1.30
N PHE A 21 13.35 2.74 -0.81
CA PHE A 21 12.13 1.95 -0.75
C PHE A 21 10.95 2.77 -1.26
N MET A 22 10.36 2.35 -2.37
CA MET A 22 9.23 3.02 -3.03
C MET A 22 8.21 1.98 -3.49
N PRO A 23 7.43 1.40 -2.57
CA PRO A 23 6.46 0.38 -2.91
C PRO A 23 5.28 0.98 -3.66
N THR A 24 4.57 0.13 -4.39
CA THR A 24 3.31 0.48 -5.05
C THR A 24 2.28 -0.58 -4.71
N VAL A 25 1.04 -0.16 -4.45
CA VAL A 25 -0.07 -1.07 -4.21
C VAL A 25 -1.12 -0.87 -5.30
N VAL A 26 -1.70 -1.98 -5.78
CA VAL A 26 -2.78 -2.00 -6.77
C VAL A 26 -3.90 -2.91 -6.28
N LEU A 27 -5.15 -2.60 -6.65
CA LEU A 27 -6.28 -3.46 -6.31
C LEU A 27 -6.19 -4.80 -7.04
N ALA A 28 -5.83 -4.79 -8.32
CA ALA A 28 -5.67 -5.97 -9.16
C ALA A 28 -4.45 -5.82 -10.08
N GLU A 29 -3.94 -6.93 -10.61
CA GLU A 29 -2.80 -6.90 -11.53
C GLU A 29 -3.08 -6.00 -12.75
N GLY A 30 -2.13 -5.11 -13.07
CA GLY A 30 -2.29 -4.14 -14.15
C GLY A 30 -3.24 -2.97 -13.85
N GLY A 31 -3.81 -2.89 -12.64
CA GLY A 31 -4.64 -1.77 -12.19
C GLY A 31 -3.82 -0.52 -11.85
N ASP A 32 -4.54 0.58 -11.64
CA ASP A 32 -3.93 1.84 -11.22
C ASP A 32 -3.41 1.75 -9.77
N PRO A 33 -2.29 2.44 -9.45
CA PRO A 33 -1.81 2.56 -8.08
C PRO A 33 -2.86 3.15 -7.13
N VAL A 34 -3.04 2.53 -5.98
CA VAL A 34 -3.83 3.12 -4.88
C VAL A 34 -2.93 4.10 -4.12
N THR A 35 -3.31 5.37 -4.14
CA THR A 35 -2.56 6.47 -3.49
C THR A 35 -3.37 7.22 -2.45
N ASP A 36 -4.62 6.82 -2.21
CA ASP A 36 -5.52 7.40 -1.23
C ASP A 36 -6.37 6.29 -0.58
N GLY A 37 -6.68 6.43 0.72
CA GLY A 37 -7.39 5.43 1.50
C GLY A 37 -6.59 4.18 1.90
N ASN A 38 -5.42 3.95 1.28
CA ASN A 38 -4.53 2.85 1.62
C ASN A 38 -3.62 3.17 2.81
N ALA A 39 -3.14 2.11 3.47
CA ALA A 39 -2.16 2.14 4.53
C ALA A 39 -0.99 1.18 4.25
N TRP A 40 0.19 1.58 4.67
CA TRP A 40 1.43 0.82 4.65
C TRP A 40 1.89 0.61 6.08
N GLU A 41 1.92 -0.64 6.55
CA GLU A 41 2.50 -0.98 7.84
C GLU A 41 3.86 -1.64 7.61
N VAL A 42 4.90 -1.06 8.20
CA VAL A 42 6.29 -1.53 8.05
C VAL A 42 6.72 -2.15 9.36
N TYR A 43 7.06 -3.43 9.34
CA TYR A 43 7.54 -4.17 10.50
C TYR A 43 8.98 -4.62 10.29
N ARG A 44 9.76 -4.70 11.36
CA ARG A 44 11.01 -5.47 11.35
C ARG A 44 10.67 -6.95 11.11
N GLY A 45 11.39 -7.60 10.20
CA GLY A 45 11.31 -9.03 10.01
C GLY A 45 12.06 -9.77 11.11
N LYS A 46 11.42 -10.78 11.70
CA LYS A 46 12.12 -11.75 12.57
C LYS A 46 12.83 -12.81 11.71
N SER A 47 13.71 -13.59 12.32
CA SER A 47 14.42 -14.69 11.66
C SER A 47 13.52 -15.80 11.13
N ASP A 48 12.31 -15.94 11.69
CA ASP A 48 11.26 -16.85 11.20
C ASP A 48 10.41 -16.24 10.06
N GLY A 49 10.70 -14.99 9.68
CA GLY A 49 9.97 -14.22 8.69
C GLY A 49 8.60 -13.73 9.16
N THR A 50 8.30 -13.72 10.45
CA THR A 50 7.08 -13.12 11.00
C THR A 50 7.29 -11.64 11.34
N ARG A 51 6.19 -10.93 11.60
CA ARG A 51 6.20 -9.52 12.03
C ARG A 51 6.85 -9.37 13.40
N GLY A 52 7.90 -8.57 13.46
CA GLY A 52 8.50 -8.02 14.67
C GLY A 52 7.87 -6.68 15.04
N ASP A 53 8.72 -5.76 15.47
CA ASP A 53 8.30 -4.43 15.90
C ASP A 53 7.76 -3.62 14.72
N ASN A 54 6.68 -2.88 14.94
CA ASN A 54 6.20 -1.88 13.99
C ASN A 54 7.19 -0.72 13.97
N ILE A 55 7.69 -0.38 12.79
CA ILE A 55 8.62 0.71 12.56
C ILE A 55 7.84 1.98 12.23
N THR A 56 6.90 1.87 11.31
CA THR A 56 6.02 2.98 10.92
C THR A 56 4.72 2.46 10.33
N THR A 57 3.73 3.35 10.31
CA THR A 57 2.51 3.21 9.54
C THR A 57 2.31 4.49 8.74
N GLU A 58 2.21 4.35 7.42
CA GLU A 58 2.08 5.47 6.49
C GLU A 58 0.80 5.32 5.66
N TYR A 59 0.28 6.43 5.15
CA TYR A 59 -0.95 6.44 4.35
C TYR A 59 -0.67 7.05 2.98
N GLY A 60 -1.37 6.57 1.95
CA GLY A 60 -1.21 7.06 0.58
C GLY A 60 0.08 6.60 -0.10
N GLU A 61 0.72 7.51 -0.85
CA GLU A 61 2.05 7.26 -1.45
C GLU A 61 3.12 7.10 -0.37
N TYR A 62 3.85 5.99 -0.39
CA TYR A 62 4.93 5.73 0.55
C TYR A 62 6.31 5.72 -0.13
N LYS A 63 7.25 6.48 0.43
CA LYS A 63 8.66 6.54 0.03
C LYS A 63 9.51 6.64 1.29
N ALA A 64 10.51 5.79 1.44
CA ALA A 64 11.35 5.74 2.63
C ALA A 64 12.80 5.36 2.34
N ASN A 65 13.64 5.62 3.34
CA ASN A 65 14.99 5.09 3.45
C ASN A 65 15.01 4.06 4.58
N LEU A 66 14.90 2.78 4.21
CA LEU A 66 15.01 1.67 5.13
C LEU A 66 16.49 1.28 5.29
N GLU A 67 16.93 1.03 6.52
CA GLU A 67 18.25 0.47 6.75
C GLU A 67 18.35 -0.95 6.17
N PRO A 68 19.56 -1.46 5.89
CA PRO A 68 19.71 -2.85 5.50
C PRO A 68 19.17 -3.82 6.56
N GLY A 69 18.42 -4.82 6.13
CA GLY A 69 17.82 -5.83 7.00
C GLY A 69 16.53 -6.42 6.45
N ASP A 70 15.92 -7.31 7.22
CA ASP A 70 14.67 -7.97 6.88
C ASP A 70 13.47 -7.16 7.39
N TYR A 71 12.46 -7.03 6.54
CA TYR A 71 11.22 -6.30 6.79
C TYR A 71 10.01 -7.12 6.36
N VAL A 72 8.90 -6.91 7.05
CA VAL A 72 7.58 -7.40 6.64
C VAL A 72 6.72 -6.18 6.38
N ILE A 73 6.27 -6.03 5.14
CA ILE A 73 5.49 -4.89 4.69
C ILE A 73 4.06 -5.36 4.45
N VAL A 74 3.11 -4.63 5.00
CA VAL A 74 1.68 -4.90 4.85
C VAL A 74 1.08 -3.72 4.11
N ALA A 75 0.57 -3.98 2.91
CA ALA A 75 -0.25 -3.03 2.19
C ALA A 75 -1.71 -3.35 2.49
N ARG A 76 -2.51 -2.33 2.80
CA ARG A 76 -3.93 -2.47 3.10
C ARG A 76 -4.73 -1.37 2.40
N ASP A 77 -5.92 -1.72 1.91
CA ASP A 77 -6.96 -0.77 1.51
C ASP A 77 -8.33 -1.35 1.90
N GLY A 78 -9.09 -0.60 2.70
CA GLY A 78 -10.32 -1.07 3.34
C GLY A 78 -10.11 -2.39 4.10
N GLU A 79 -10.80 -3.45 3.67
CA GLU A 79 -10.69 -4.79 4.24
C GLU A 79 -9.66 -5.68 3.55
N ALA A 80 -9.18 -5.28 2.38
CA ALA A 80 -8.16 -6.02 1.65
C ALA A 80 -6.78 -5.71 2.19
N LYS A 81 -5.96 -6.75 2.38
CA LYS A 81 -4.57 -6.60 2.79
C LYS A 81 -3.70 -7.68 2.14
N VAL A 82 -2.46 -7.33 1.86
CA VAL A 82 -1.45 -8.26 1.39
C VAL A 82 -0.13 -7.99 2.11
N GLU A 83 0.55 -9.06 2.49
CA GLU A 83 1.83 -9.02 3.18
C GLU A 83 2.93 -9.53 2.26
N GLN A 84 4.07 -8.82 2.21
CA GLN A 84 5.28 -9.30 1.56
C GLN A 84 6.49 -9.14 2.48
N LYS A 85 7.38 -10.12 2.41
CA LYS A 85 8.66 -10.11 3.11
C LYS A 85 9.71 -9.54 2.18
N ILE A 86 10.41 -8.52 2.63
CA ILE A 86 11.39 -7.79 1.82
C ILE A 86 12.69 -7.68 2.60
N LYS A 87 13.78 -8.06 1.94
CA LYS A 87 15.13 -7.86 2.45
C LYS A 87 15.74 -6.64 1.77
N ILE A 88 16.12 -5.65 2.56
CA ILE A 88 16.76 -4.42 2.09
C ILE A 88 18.27 -4.59 2.17
N GLU A 89 18.95 -4.40 1.05
CA GLU A 89 20.41 -4.41 0.94
C GLU A 89 20.97 -3.00 0.78
N ALA A 90 22.17 -2.77 1.29
CA ALA A 90 22.80 -1.45 1.26
C ALA A 90 23.04 -0.98 -0.19
N GLY A 91 22.58 0.22 -0.51
CA GLY A 91 22.81 0.86 -1.81
C GLY A 91 21.92 0.35 -2.94
N GLN A 92 20.96 -0.53 -2.66
CA GLN A 92 19.93 -0.94 -3.63
C GLN A 92 18.64 -0.14 -3.46
N VAL A 93 17.85 -0.04 -4.53
CA VAL A 93 16.51 0.57 -4.51
C VAL A 93 15.48 -0.51 -4.79
N TYR A 94 14.45 -0.54 -3.96
CA TYR A 94 13.36 -1.50 -4.02
C TYR A 94 12.07 -0.79 -4.42
N LYS A 95 11.42 -1.33 -5.46
CA LYS A 95 10.13 -0.87 -5.97
C LYS A 95 9.14 -2.03 -6.07
N PRO A 96 8.83 -2.71 -4.96
CA PRO A 96 7.92 -3.84 -4.95
C PRO A 96 6.49 -3.42 -5.33
N LEU A 97 5.80 -4.31 -6.04
CA LEU A 97 4.37 -4.18 -6.35
C LEU A 97 3.56 -5.11 -5.44
N PHE A 98 2.58 -4.53 -4.76
CA PHE A 98 1.64 -5.23 -3.89
C PHE A 98 0.28 -5.30 -4.59
N THR A 99 -0.15 -6.49 -4.98
CA THR A 99 -1.48 -6.71 -5.53
C THR A 99 -2.41 -7.18 -4.42
N LEU A 100 -3.45 -6.40 -4.12
CA LEU A 100 -4.41 -6.72 -3.06
C LEU A 100 -5.39 -7.82 -3.45
N ASN A 101 -5.55 -8.08 -4.75
CA ASN A 101 -6.61 -8.92 -5.31
C ASN A 101 -7.96 -8.52 -4.71
N ALA A 102 -8.35 -7.27 -4.92
CA ALA A 102 -9.48 -6.64 -4.26
C ALA A 102 -10.40 -5.92 -5.24
N GLY A 103 -11.65 -5.74 -4.83
CA GLY A 103 -12.67 -5.00 -5.57
C GLY A 103 -13.35 -3.95 -4.69
N THR A 104 -13.85 -2.88 -5.30
CA THR A 104 -14.69 -1.89 -4.62
C THR A 104 -16.17 -2.26 -4.76
N LEU A 105 -16.87 -2.38 -3.64
CA LEU A 105 -18.31 -2.50 -3.56
C LEU A 105 -18.91 -1.16 -3.16
N VAL A 106 -19.86 -0.67 -3.96
CA VAL A 106 -20.65 0.53 -3.64
C VAL A 106 -22.11 0.12 -3.50
N LEU A 107 -22.73 0.45 -2.37
CA LEU A 107 -24.11 0.12 -2.04
C LEU A 107 -24.88 1.38 -1.65
N HIS A 108 -26.06 1.53 -2.24
CA HIS A 108 -27.00 2.62 -1.98
C HIS A 108 -28.32 2.03 -1.45
N PRO A 109 -28.46 1.78 -0.14
CA PRO A 109 -29.63 1.13 0.41
C PRO A 109 -30.87 2.01 0.22
N ARG A 110 -31.89 1.51 -0.47
CA ARG A 110 -33.18 2.19 -0.63
C ARG A 110 -34.30 1.28 -0.13
N PRO A 111 -35.27 1.79 0.65
CA PRO A 111 -36.38 0.98 1.14
C PRO A 111 -37.37 0.60 0.03
N SER A 112 -37.38 1.34 -1.08
CA SER A 112 -38.15 1.05 -2.30
C SER A 112 -37.48 1.68 -3.54
N GLN A 113 -37.91 1.31 -4.75
CA GLN A 113 -37.28 1.68 -6.01
C GLN A 113 -37.06 3.20 -6.20
N ASP A 114 -37.99 4.01 -5.71
CA ASP A 114 -38.01 5.47 -5.90
C ASP A 114 -37.70 6.26 -4.62
N ALA A 115 -37.33 5.57 -3.53
CA ALA A 115 -36.99 6.22 -2.28
C ALA A 115 -35.54 6.73 -2.26
N ASP A 116 -35.29 7.77 -1.47
CA ASP A 116 -33.94 8.23 -1.17
C ASP A 116 -33.11 7.15 -0.46
N VAL A 117 -31.79 7.32 -0.50
CA VAL A 117 -30.87 6.44 0.23
C VAL A 117 -31.17 6.52 1.72
N ALA A 118 -31.47 5.36 2.31
CA ALA A 118 -31.71 5.23 3.74
C ALA A 118 -30.39 5.30 4.49
N SER A 119 -30.02 6.49 4.98
CA SER A 119 -28.79 6.71 5.75
C SER A 119 -28.64 5.83 7.00
N GLY A 120 -29.77 5.40 7.59
CA GLY A 120 -29.79 4.51 8.76
C GLY A 120 -29.78 3.02 8.43
N ALA A 121 -29.74 2.62 7.15
CA ALA A 121 -29.72 1.21 6.79
C ALA A 121 -28.38 0.58 7.18
N ALA A 122 -28.42 -0.48 7.98
CA ALA A 122 -27.22 -1.26 8.30
C ALA A 122 -26.83 -2.15 7.10
N VAL A 123 -25.57 -2.08 6.71
CA VAL A 123 -24.96 -2.88 5.65
C VAL A 123 -23.87 -3.72 6.27
N VAL A 124 -24.11 -5.03 6.43
CA VAL A 124 -23.13 -5.98 6.96
C VAL A 124 -22.57 -6.78 5.79
N ILE A 125 -21.25 -6.75 5.60
CA ILE A 125 -20.59 -7.41 4.46
C ILE A 125 -19.73 -8.56 4.95
N ALA A 126 -20.18 -9.80 4.74
CA ALA A 126 -19.40 -10.98 5.01
C ALA A 126 -18.51 -11.34 3.81
N TYR A 127 -17.25 -11.69 4.07
CA TYR A 127 -16.28 -12.15 3.07
C TYR A 127 -15.33 -13.18 3.70
N PRO A 128 -14.63 -14.02 2.90
CA PRO A 128 -13.67 -14.99 3.43
C PRO A 128 -12.59 -14.32 4.30
N GLY A 129 -12.37 -14.87 5.49
CA GLY A 129 -11.41 -14.31 6.47
C GLY A 129 -11.98 -13.20 7.37
N ALA A 130 -13.24 -12.80 7.22
CA ALA A 130 -13.92 -11.90 8.15
C ALA A 130 -14.55 -12.68 9.31
N ASP A 131 -13.81 -12.88 10.40
CA ASP A 131 -14.37 -13.46 11.64
C ASP A 131 -15.50 -12.59 12.23
N ASN A 132 -15.37 -11.27 12.06
CA ASN A 132 -16.37 -10.28 12.44
C ASN A 132 -16.60 -9.35 11.23
N PRO A 133 -17.67 -9.58 10.44
CA PRO A 133 -17.99 -8.76 9.29
C PRO A 133 -18.13 -7.28 9.64
N PRO A 134 -17.52 -6.36 8.87
CA PRO A 134 -17.70 -4.93 9.08
C PRO A 134 -19.16 -4.53 8.84
N THR A 135 -19.62 -3.59 9.67
CA THR A 135 -20.93 -2.97 9.54
C THR A 135 -20.75 -1.52 9.07
N TYR A 136 -21.38 -1.20 7.96
CA TYR A 136 -21.50 0.16 7.42
C TYR A 136 -22.94 0.64 7.56
N TYR A 137 -23.16 1.94 7.36
CA TYR A 137 -24.48 2.55 7.44
C TYR A 137 -24.74 3.45 6.25
N GLY A 138 -25.91 3.27 5.62
CA GLY A 138 -26.35 4.09 4.50
C GLY A 138 -25.51 3.90 3.24
N ASP A 139 -25.21 5.00 2.58
CA ASP A 139 -24.40 5.03 1.36
C ASP A 139 -22.98 4.50 1.67
N THR A 140 -22.68 3.32 1.14
CA THR A 140 -21.53 2.53 1.57
C THR A 140 -20.59 2.32 0.40
N LYS A 141 -19.30 2.64 0.60
CA LYS A 141 -18.20 2.22 -0.26
C LYS A 141 -17.23 1.37 0.57
N ALA A 142 -16.98 0.14 0.15
CA ALA A 142 -16.06 -0.78 0.80
C ALA A 142 -15.07 -1.35 -0.21
N VAL A 143 -13.81 -1.53 0.19
CA VAL A 143 -12.81 -2.29 -0.57
C VAL A 143 -12.68 -3.65 0.11
N LEU A 144 -12.93 -4.70 -0.66
CA LEU A 144 -13.04 -6.07 -0.17
C LEU A 144 -12.04 -6.97 -0.91
N PRO A 145 -11.46 -7.98 -0.25
CA PRO A 145 -10.66 -8.98 -0.94
C PRO A 145 -11.52 -9.77 -1.92
N ALA A 146 -10.90 -10.29 -2.98
CA ALA A 146 -11.52 -11.21 -3.92
C ALA A 146 -11.94 -12.49 -3.17
N GLY A 147 -13.12 -13.01 -3.54
CA GLY A 147 -13.55 -14.33 -3.12
C GLY A 147 -12.92 -15.41 -4.01
N ASP A 148 -12.89 -16.64 -3.49
CA ASP A 148 -12.55 -17.85 -4.25
C ASP A 148 -13.71 -18.31 -5.15
#